data_AF-A0A9P6BIP4-F1
#
_entry.id   AF-A0A9P6BIP4-F1
#
_cell.length_a   1.000
_cell.length_b   1.000
_cell.length_c   1.000
_cell.angle_alpha   90.00
_cell.angle_beta   90.00
_cell.angle_gamma   90.00
#
_symmetry.space_group_name_H-M   'P 1'
#
loop_
_entity.id
_entity.type
_entity.pdbx_description
1 polymer ?
#
loop_
_entity_poly.entity_id
_entity_poly.type
_entity_poly.pdbx_seq_one_letter_code
_entity_poly.pdbx_strand_id
1 'polypeptide(L)'
;LIGFFVNTLALRIDLSGDPNAEQLLERVRKTTIGAQAHQDLSFEQVVETVQPPRRMDQTPIFQVLFAWQSNDTSSLQLQDVDVELEDTKYDIVKFDLELEVGEENGEIGGALAYSTALFDRDTIKRQVEYLEATLRWMTSGTEESIGKVPMIGSTEQKLIIETWNATEQSYPDNTCIHLLFENQVKSSPEAVAIVHNDRTLTY
;
A
#
# COMPACT_ATOMS: atom_id res chain seq x y z
N LEU A 1 17.56 -34.91 -2.08
CA LEU A 1 18.23 -34.21 -0.97
C LEU A 1 17.12 -33.57 -0.14
N ILE A 2 17.05 -33.75 1.18
CA ILE A 2 16.05 -33.08 2.04
C ILE A 2 16.82 -32.07 2.91
N GLY A 3 16.48 -30.78 2.82
CA GLY A 3 17.14 -29.68 3.53
C GLY A 3 16.54 -28.32 3.13
N PHE A 4 16.81 -27.27 3.91
CA PHE A 4 16.32 -25.92 3.65
C PHE A 4 17.29 -25.20 2.70
N PHE A 5 16.92 -25.08 1.42
CA PHE A 5 17.76 -24.51 0.36
C PHE A 5 17.21 -23.18 -0.20
N VAL A 6 16.24 -22.57 0.48
CA VAL A 6 15.68 -21.29 0.07
C VAL A 6 16.61 -20.18 0.59
N ASN A 7 17.22 -19.43 -0.31
CA ASN A 7 17.99 -18.24 0.03
C ASN A 7 17.16 -16.98 -0.27
N THR A 8 17.17 -16.02 0.65
CA THR A 8 16.44 -14.76 0.50
C THR A 8 17.37 -13.64 0.03
N LEU A 9 17.02 -13.00 -1.09
CA LEU A 9 17.80 -11.91 -1.66
C LEU A 9 17.17 -10.56 -1.32
N ALA A 10 17.92 -9.73 -0.60
CA ALA A 10 17.51 -8.33 -0.34
C ALA A 10 17.78 -7.48 -1.59
N LEU A 11 16.73 -7.13 -2.34
CA LEU A 11 16.84 -6.34 -3.57
C LEU A 11 16.52 -4.86 -3.30
N ARG A 12 17.47 -3.97 -3.62
CA ARG A 12 17.25 -2.52 -3.60
C ARG A 12 17.02 -2.03 -5.02
N ILE A 13 15.78 -1.68 -5.34
CA ILE A 13 15.42 -1.13 -6.65
C ILE A 13 15.49 0.40 -6.61
N ASP A 14 16.19 0.99 -7.58
CA ASP A 14 16.35 2.44 -7.68
C ASP A 14 15.34 3.05 -8.65
N LEU A 15 14.45 3.88 -8.11
CA LEU A 15 13.44 4.65 -8.85
C LEU A 15 13.90 6.08 -9.17
N SER A 16 15.16 6.42 -8.89
CA SER A 16 15.69 7.76 -9.16
C SER A 16 15.61 8.13 -10.65
N GLY A 17 15.34 9.40 -10.92
CA GLY A 17 15.21 9.92 -12.29
C GLY A 17 13.86 9.62 -12.95
N ASP A 18 12.86 9.15 -12.20
CA ASP A 18 11.47 8.95 -12.65
C ASP A 18 11.40 8.10 -13.94
N PRO A 19 11.85 6.83 -13.90
CA PRO A 19 11.92 5.98 -15.09
C PRO A 19 10.52 5.59 -15.59
N ASN A 20 10.41 5.23 -16.87
CA ASN A 20 9.23 4.54 -17.38
C ASN A 20 9.26 3.04 -17.03
N ALA A 21 8.19 2.30 -17.39
CA ALA A 21 8.06 0.88 -17.07
C ALA A 21 9.20 0.02 -17.66
N GLU A 22 9.60 0.27 -18.91
CA GLU A 22 10.67 -0.48 -19.58
C GLU A 22 12.03 -0.28 -18.89
N GLN A 23 12.39 0.97 -18.61
CA GLN A 23 13.61 1.32 -17.90
C GLN A 23 13.62 0.73 -16.49
N LEU A 24 12.49 0.74 -15.80
CA LEU A 24 12.36 0.13 -14.48
C LEU A 24 12.56 -1.39 -14.55
N LEU A 25 11.95 -2.08 -15.52
CA LEU A 25 12.14 -3.52 -15.71
C LEU A 25 13.59 -3.87 -16.03
N GLU A 26 14.27 -3.07 -16.84
CA GLU A 26 15.70 -3.26 -17.11
C GLU A 26 16.55 -3.12 -15.83
N ARG A 27 16.27 -2.09 -15.02
CA ARG A 27 16.93 -1.89 -13.71
C ARG A 27 16.68 -3.06 -12.77
N VAL A 28 15.42 -3.50 -12.63
CA VAL A 28 15.04 -4.65 -11.80
C VAL A 28 15.78 -5.89 -12.26
N ARG A 29 15.76 -6.20 -13.58
CA ARG A 29 16.48 -7.35 -14.15
C ARG A 29 17.97 -7.30 -13.82
N LYS A 30 18.61 -6.15 -14.03
CA LYS A 30 20.05 -5.96 -13.75
C LYS A 30 20.36 -6.20 -12.26
N THR A 31 19.55 -5.64 -11.37
CA THR A 31 19.73 -5.81 -9.92
C THR A 31 19.50 -7.26 -9.48
N THR A 32 18.45 -7.91 -9.97
CA THR A 32 18.13 -9.30 -9.63
C THR A 32 19.21 -10.27 -10.12
N ILE A 33 19.68 -10.14 -11.36
CA ILE A 33 20.75 -10.98 -11.90
C ILE A 33 22.06 -10.74 -11.13
N GLY A 34 22.37 -9.48 -10.82
CA GLY A 34 23.54 -9.13 -10.01
C GLY A 34 23.50 -9.76 -8.62
N ALA A 35 22.34 -9.75 -7.96
CA ALA A 35 22.15 -10.40 -6.67
C ALA A 35 22.25 -11.93 -6.77
N GLN A 36 21.67 -12.55 -7.80
CA GLN A 36 21.74 -14.00 -8.04
C GLN A 36 23.17 -14.50 -8.29
N ALA A 37 24.05 -13.68 -8.88
CA ALA A 37 25.47 -14.01 -9.04
C ALA A 37 26.21 -14.16 -7.70
N HIS A 38 25.62 -13.69 -6.60
CA HIS A 38 26.16 -13.77 -5.24
C HIS A 38 25.24 -14.59 -4.30
N GLN A 39 24.39 -15.46 -4.85
CA GLN A 39 23.43 -16.27 -4.08
C GLN A 39 24.07 -17.28 -3.11
N ASP A 40 25.40 -17.48 -3.17
CA ASP A 40 26.14 -18.32 -2.23
C ASP A 40 26.23 -17.69 -0.83
N LEU A 41 25.97 -16.39 -0.71
CA LEU A 41 25.88 -15.69 0.57
C LEU A 41 24.50 -15.85 1.17
N SER A 42 24.45 -16.33 2.42
CA SER A 42 23.21 -16.38 3.20
C SER A 42 22.74 -14.98 3.58
N PHE A 43 21.43 -14.80 3.72
CA PHE A 43 20.84 -13.54 4.16
C PHE A 43 21.41 -13.08 5.52
N GLU A 44 21.66 -14.01 6.44
CA GLU A 44 22.26 -13.74 7.76
C GLU A 44 23.64 -13.10 7.65
N GLN A 45 24.49 -13.56 6.72
CA GLN A 45 25.81 -12.98 6.47
C GLN A 45 25.72 -11.55 5.91
N VAL A 46 24.70 -11.28 5.09
CA VAL A 46 24.44 -9.91 4.59
C VAL A 46 24.05 -9.00 5.74
N VAL A 47 23.16 -9.45 6.64
CA VAL A 47 22.76 -8.69 7.84
C VAL A 47 23.96 -8.42 8.75
N GLU A 48 24.82 -9.42 8.96
CA GLU A 48 26.04 -9.28 9.78
C GLU A 48 27.03 -8.27 9.18
N THR A 49 27.13 -8.21 7.85
CA THR A 49 28.02 -7.29 7.14
C THR A 49 27.47 -5.86 7.13
N VAL A 50 26.17 -5.69 6.87
CA VAL A 50 25.51 -4.38 6.78
C VAL A 50 25.31 -3.73 8.16
N GLN A 51 25.15 -4.53 9.21
CA GLN A 51 24.92 -4.10 10.59
C GLN A 51 23.82 -3.01 10.72
N PRO A 52 22.60 -3.26 10.21
CA PRO A 52 21.52 -2.28 10.34
C PRO A 52 21.14 -2.08 11.82
N PRO A 53 20.58 -0.90 12.18
CA PRO A 53 20.03 -0.68 13.52
C PRO A 53 19.04 -1.78 13.89
N ARG A 54 19.30 -2.46 15.01
CA ARG A 54 18.43 -3.55 15.47
C ARG A 54 17.13 -3.00 16.02
N ARG A 55 16.02 -3.51 15.48
CA ARG A 55 14.66 -3.26 15.94
C ARG A 55 14.00 -4.61 16.22
N MET A 56 13.30 -4.73 17.34
CA MET A 56 12.70 -6.00 17.77
C MET A 56 11.34 -6.26 17.08
N ASP A 57 10.78 -5.22 16.48
CA ASP A 57 9.48 -5.17 15.81
C ASP A 57 9.61 -5.23 14.28
N GLN A 58 10.81 -5.39 13.73
CA GLN A 58 11.04 -5.36 12.28
C GLN A 58 12.10 -6.39 11.85
N THR A 59 11.90 -6.96 10.66
CA THR A 59 12.92 -7.74 9.97
C THR A 59 14.07 -6.83 9.51
N PRO A 60 15.33 -7.31 9.58
CA PRO A 60 16.47 -6.52 9.16
C PRO A 60 16.44 -6.29 7.63
N ILE A 61 16.91 -5.12 7.19
CA ILE A 61 17.08 -4.72 5.78
C ILE A 61 15.77 -4.46 5.01
N PHE A 62 14.80 -5.38 5.00
CA PHE A 62 13.53 -5.23 4.27
C PHE A 62 12.35 -5.83 5.03
N GLN A 63 11.14 -5.35 4.76
CA GLN A 63 9.89 -5.72 5.46
C GLN A 63 8.82 -6.27 4.51
N VAL A 64 9.13 -6.37 3.22
CA VAL A 64 8.22 -6.90 2.19
C VAL A 64 8.90 -8.06 1.49
N LEU A 65 8.23 -9.22 1.47
CA LEU A 65 8.70 -10.40 0.74
C LEU A 65 7.89 -10.55 -0.55
N PHE A 66 8.58 -10.89 -1.64
CA PHE A 66 7.97 -11.33 -2.88
C PHE A 66 8.50 -12.71 -3.22
N ALA A 67 7.60 -13.66 -3.44
CA ALA A 67 7.92 -15.02 -3.84
C ALA A 67 7.16 -15.38 -5.12
N TRP A 68 7.90 -15.89 -6.11
CA TRP A 68 7.32 -16.49 -7.31
C TRP A 68 7.43 -18.01 -7.22
N GLN A 69 6.29 -18.69 -7.10
CA GLN A 69 6.21 -20.15 -7.10
C GLN A 69 5.93 -20.62 -8.53
N SER A 70 6.92 -21.26 -9.16
CA SER A 70 6.80 -21.83 -10.52
C SER A 70 6.43 -23.32 -10.50
N ASN A 71 6.01 -23.86 -9.36
CA ASN A 71 5.81 -25.29 -9.24
C ASN A 71 4.42 -25.65 -9.77
N ASP A 72 4.38 -26.54 -10.77
CA ASP A 72 3.20 -27.34 -11.04
C ASP A 72 2.83 -28.05 -9.73
N THR A 73 1.79 -27.62 -9.04
CA THR A 73 1.15 -28.38 -7.98
C THR A 73 0.61 -29.66 -8.61
N SER A 74 1.49 -30.64 -8.76
CA SER A 74 1.14 -31.97 -9.22
C SER A 74 0.22 -32.51 -8.14
N SER A 75 -1.07 -32.65 -8.44
CA SER A 75 -1.98 -33.35 -7.55
C SER A 75 -1.37 -34.71 -7.24
N LEU A 76 -1.27 -35.03 -5.96
CA LEU A 76 -0.67 -36.28 -5.52
C LEU A 76 -1.59 -37.42 -5.93
N GLN A 77 -1.39 -37.98 -7.11
CA GLN A 77 -2.22 -39.08 -7.61
C GLN A 77 -1.78 -40.38 -6.93
N LEU A 78 -2.58 -40.82 -5.96
CA LEU A 78 -2.47 -42.13 -5.37
C LEU A 78 -3.50 -43.06 -6.01
N GLN A 79 -3.11 -44.31 -6.27
CA GLN A 79 -4.00 -45.30 -6.85
C GLN A 79 -5.13 -45.61 -5.84
N ASP A 80 -6.38 -45.51 -6.30
CA ASP A 80 -7.60 -45.78 -5.51
C ASP A 80 -7.86 -44.83 -4.32
N VAL A 81 -7.26 -43.64 -4.29
CA VAL A 81 -7.48 -42.61 -3.25
C VAL A 81 -7.59 -41.22 -3.87
N ASP A 82 -8.70 -40.55 -3.62
CA ASP A 82 -8.86 -39.13 -3.92
C ASP A 82 -8.10 -38.31 -2.87
N VAL A 83 -7.13 -37.51 -3.32
CA VAL A 83 -6.31 -36.65 -2.46
C VAL A 83 -6.57 -35.20 -2.83
N GLU A 84 -7.10 -34.45 -1.86
CA GLU A 84 -7.21 -33.00 -1.95
C GLU A 84 -6.20 -32.37 -0.98
N LEU A 85 -5.51 -31.33 -1.45
CA LEU A 85 -4.67 -30.51 -0.58
C LEU A 85 -5.59 -29.64 0.27
N GLU A 86 -5.59 -29.86 1.58
CA GLU A 86 -6.26 -28.97 2.51
C GLU A 86 -5.32 -27.79 2.81
N ASP A 87 -5.72 -26.61 2.34
CA ASP A 87 -4.94 -25.38 2.55
C ASP A 87 -4.99 -25.02 4.04
N THR A 88 -3.95 -25.41 4.76
CA THR A 88 -3.90 -25.19 6.20
C THR A 88 -3.56 -23.72 6.41
N LYS A 89 -4.49 -22.94 6.96
CA LYS A 89 -4.28 -21.52 7.27
C LYS A 89 -3.17 -21.37 8.31
N TYR A 90 -1.93 -21.27 7.85
CA TYR A 90 -0.82 -20.83 8.68
C TYR A 90 -0.94 -19.31 8.81
N ASP A 91 -1.60 -18.86 9.88
CA ASP A 91 -1.84 -17.44 10.20
C ASP A 91 -0.57 -16.67 10.63
N ILE A 92 0.63 -17.15 10.27
CA ILE A 92 1.90 -16.54 10.69
C ILE A 92 2.56 -15.90 9.48
N VAL A 93 2.59 -14.56 9.48
CA VAL A 93 3.48 -13.78 8.63
C VAL A 93 4.79 -13.50 9.35
N LYS A 94 5.89 -13.57 8.62
CA LYS A 94 7.25 -13.26 9.08
C LYS A 94 7.66 -11.84 8.72
N PHE A 95 7.05 -11.27 7.69
CA PHE A 95 7.24 -9.90 7.21
C PHE A 95 5.95 -9.08 7.34
N ASP A 96 6.06 -7.76 7.18
CA ASP A 96 4.89 -6.87 7.26
C ASP A 96 3.89 -7.18 6.13
N LEU A 97 4.42 -7.49 4.93
CA LEU A 97 3.68 -7.94 3.74
C LEU A 97 4.45 -9.08 3.04
N GLU A 98 3.73 -10.12 2.62
CA GLU A 98 4.27 -11.24 1.85
C GLU A 98 3.37 -11.48 0.65
N LEU A 99 3.89 -11.21 -0.55
CA LEU A 99 3.21 -11.50 -1.81
C LEU A 99 3.77 -12.80 -2.38
N GLU A 100 2.94 -13.84 -2.39
CA GLU A 100 3.23 -15.10 -3.05
C GLU A 100 2.36 -15.20 -4.30
N VAL A 101 2.99 -15.40 -5.44
CA VAL A 101 2.31 -15.54 -6.74
C VAL A 101 2.85 -16.74 -7.49
N GLY A 102 2.02 -17.36 -8.30
CA GLY A 102 2.38 -18.44 -9.19
C GLY A 102 1.54 -18.38 -10.47
N GLU A 103 1.90 -19.23 -11.42
CA GLU A 103 1.15 -19.39 -12.66
C GLU A 103 0.40 -20.72 -12.63
N GLU A 104 -0.92 -20.67 -12.82
CA GLU A 104 -1.76 -21.86 -12.93
C GLU A 104 -2.73 -21.68 -14.11
N ASN A 105 -2.77 -22.67 -15.02
CA ASN A 105 -3.66 -22.65 -16.19
C ASN A 105 -3.54 -21.39 -17.08
N GLY A 106 -2.36 -20.76 -17.10
CA GLY A 106 -2.10 -19.53 -17.86
C GLY A 106 -2.62 -18.24 -17.19
N GLU A 107 -3.07 -18.34 -15.94
CA GLU A 107 -3.42 -17.19 -15.09
C GLU A 107 -2.38 -17.03 -13.99
N ILE A 108 -2.08 -15.78 -13.63
CA ILE A 108 -1.21 -15.46 -12.49
C ILE A 108 -2.11 -15.29 -11.27
N GLY A 109 -1.99 -16.21 -10.32
CA GLY A 109 -2.76 -16.23 -9.08
C GLY A 109 -1.85 -16.22 -7.85
N GLY A 110 -2.40 -15.92 -6.68
CA GLY A 110 -1.59 -15.86 -5.46
C GLY A 110 -2.31 -15.30 -4.25
N ALA A 111 -1.53 -15.08 -3.20
CA ALA A 111 -1.99 -14.53 -1.93
C ALA A 111 -1.09 -13.39 -1.46
N LEU A 112 -1.71 -12.36 -0.88
CA LEU A 112 -1.02 -11.31 -0.15
C LEU A 112 -1.31 -11.50 1.35
N ALA A 113 -0.34 -12.01 2.07
CA ALA A 113 -0.39 -12.12 3.53
C ALA A 113 0.15 -10.83 4.17
N TYR A 114 -0.38 -10.48 5.34
CA TYR A 114 -0.04 -9.22 6.01
C TYR A 114 -0.12 -9.32 7.52
N SER A 115 0.64 -8.46 8.21
CA SER A 115 0.57 -8.32 9.66
C SER A 115 -0.69 -7.57 10.08
N THR A 116 -1.60 -8.25 10.78
CA THR A 116 -2.84 -7.67 11.32
C THR A 116 -2.60 -6.66 12.44
N ALA A 117 -1.38 -6.62 13.00
CA ALA A 117 -0.96 -5.57 13.92
C ALA A 117 -0.69 -4.23 13.22
N LEU A 118 -0.45 -4.25 11.90
CA LEU A 118 -0.11 -3.07 11.10
C LEU A 118 -1.21 -2.68 10.10
N PHE A 119 -1.93 -3.66 9.56
CA PHE A 119 -2.89 -3.43 8.50
C PHE A 119 -4.25 -4.06 8.81
N ASP A 120 -5.30 -3.32 8.52
CA ASP A 120 -6.65 -3.86 8.42
C ASP A 120 -6.92 -4.44 7.01
N ARG A 121 -7.95 -5.29 6.92
CA ARG A 121 -8.32 -5.97 5.68
C ARG A 121 -8.67 -5.00 4.55
N ASP A 122 -9.34 -3.90 4.86
CA ASP A 122 -9.78 -2.93 3.86
C ASP A 122 -8.59 -2.19 3.24
N THR A 123 -7.55 -1.93 4.03
CA THR A 123 -6.28 -1.34 3.59
C THR A 123 -5.55 -2.26 2.64
N ILE A 124 -5.45 -3.55 2.96
CA ILE A 124 -4.80 -4.52 2.08
C ILE A 124 -5.59 -4.74 0.80
N LYS A 125 -6.92 -4.75 0.87
CA LYS A 125 -7.77 -4.80 -0.32
C LYS A 125 -7.48 -3.63 -1.26
N ARG A 126 -7.37 -2.41 -0.74
CA ARG A 126 -6.97 -1.24 -1.53
C ARG A 126 -5.56 -1.39 -2.12
N GLN A 127 -4.60 -1.93 -1.35
CA GLN A 127 -3.25 -2.19 -1.88
C GLN A 127 -3.23 -3.20 -3.04
N VAL A 128 -4.07 -4.24 -2.99
CA VAL A 128 -4.22 -5.19 -4.12
C VAL A 128 -4.80 -4.48 -5.34
N GLU A 129 -5.83 -3.64 -5.16
CA GLU A 129 -6.41 -2.85 -6.25
C GLU A 129 -5.36 -1.91 -6.89
N TYR A 130 -4.47 -1.31 -6.09
CA TYR A 130 -3.36 -0.48 -6.57
C TYR A 130 -2.30 -1.28 -7.31
N LEU A 131 -1.95 -2.47 -6.82
CA LEU A 131 -1.01 -3.37 -7.48
C LEU A 131 -1.54 -3.75 -8.87
N GLU A 132 -2.81 -4.15 -8.95
CA GLU A 132 -3.44 -4.48 -10.23
C GLU A 132 -3.52 -3.28 -11.18
N ALA A 133 -3.86 -2.09 -10.67
CA ALA A 133 -3.89 -0.88 -11.49
C ALA A 133 -2.50 -0.55 -12.05
N THR A 134 -1.46 -0.71 -11.23
CA THR A 134 -0.07 -0.53 -11.63
C THR A 134 0.35 -1.53 -12.70
N LEU A 135 0.03 -2.82 -12.51
CA LEU A 135 0.32 -3.87 -13.49
C LEU A 135 -0.39 -3.60 -14.83
N ARG A 136 -1.70 -3.26 -14.79
CA ARG A 136 -2.46 -2.89 -15.99
C ARG A 136 -1.83 -1.70 -16.72
N TRP A 137 -1.42 -0.67 -15.97
CA TRP A 137 -0.75 0.51 -16.52
C TRP A 137 0.59 0.14 -17.17
N MET A 138 1.42 -0.66 -16.51
CA MET A 138 2.72 -1.12 -17.04
C MET A 138 2.56 -1.94 -18.32
N THR A 139 1.50 -2.75 -18.43
CA THR A 139 1.21 -3.57 -19.61
C THR A 139 0.48 -2.83 -20.74
N SER A 140 0.07 -1.57 -20.53
CA SER A 140 -0.70 -0.80 -21.52
C SER A 140 0.13 -0.33 -22.73
N GLY A 141 1.46 -0.45 -22.68
CA GLY A 141 2.37 0.07 -23.69
C GLY A 141 2.64 1.58 -23.56
N THR A 142 2.28 2.19 -22.44
CA THR A 142 2.59 3.60 -22.15
C THR A 142 4.09 3.84 -21.97
N GLU A 143 4.59 4.95 -22.51
CA GLU A 143 5.96 5.43 -22.29
C GLU A 143 6.04 6.46 -21.16
N GLU A 144 4.92 6.73 -20.49
CA GLU A 144 4.87 7.65 -19.36
C GLU A 144 5.73 7.14 -18.19
N SER A 145 6.12 8.08 -17.33
CA SER A 145 6.91 7.75 -16.15
C SER A 145 6.07 7.08 -15.07
N ILE A 146 6.70 6.23 -14.25
CA ILE A 146 6.07 5.53 -13.13
C ILE A 146 5.48 6.50 -12.10
N GLY A 147 5.99 7.73 -11.99
CA GLY A 147 5.42 8.76 -11.12
C GLY A 147 4.00 9.20 -11.51
N LYS A 148 3.53 8.81 -12.70
CA LYS A 148 2.20 9.13 -13.23
C LYS A 148 1.22 7.96 -13.22
N VAL A 149 1.59 6.83 -12.60
CA VAL A 149 0.68 5.67 -12.50
C VAL A 149 -0.62 6.12 -11.81
N PRO A 150 -1.79 5.96 -12.46
CA PRO A 150 -3.07 6.25 -11.83
C PRO A 150 -3.43 5.10 -10.88
N MET A 151 -2.80 5.08 -9.69
CA MET A 151 -2.99 4.02 -8.70
C MET A 151 -4.39 4.04 -8.09
N ILE A 152 -4.95 5.24 -7.88
CA ILE A 152 -6.27 5.41 -7.26
C ILE A 152 -7.35 5.07 -8.29
N GLY A 153 -8.12 4.02 -8.02
CA GLY A 153 -9.25 3.63 -8.84
C GLY A 153 -10.38 4.66 -8.81
N SER A 154 -11.25 4.64 -9.82
CA SER A 154 -12.36 5.61 -9.96
C SER A 154 -13.29 5.68 -8.75
N THR A 155 -13.51 4.56 -8.06
CA THR A 155 -14.35 4.50 -6.86
C THR A 155 -13.73 5.26 -5.69
N GLU A 156 -12.45 5.05 -5.43
CA GLU A 156 -11.75 5.77 -4.37
C GLU A 156 -11.53 7.25 -4.73
N GLN A 157 -11.22 7.53 -6.00
CA GLN A 157 -11.14 8.90 -6.48
C GLN A 157 -12.46 9.66 -6.24
N LYS A 158 -13.60 9.02 -6.49
CA LYS A 158 -14.92 9.59 -6.19
C LYS A 158 -15.12 9.82 -4.69
N LEU A 159 -14.69 8.88 -3.84
CA LEU A 159 -14.78 9.04 -2.39
C LEU A 159 -13.97 10.27 -1.93
N ILE A 160 -12.73 10.39 -2.40
CA ILE A 160 -11.82 11.47 -2.03
C ILE A 160 -12.29 12.81 -2.60
N ILE A 161 -12.57 12.87 -3.90
CA ILE A 161 -12.82 14.14 -4.60
C ILE A 161 -14.26 14.63 -4.39
N GLU A 162 -15.24 13.74 -4.35
CA GLU A 162 -16.65 14.13 -4.27
C GLU A 162 -17.20 13.94 -2.85
N THR A 163 -17.05 12.76 -2.27
CA THR A 163 -17.79 12.39 -1.05
C THR A 163 -17.22 13.08 0.20
N TRP A 164 -15.91 13.02 0.39
CA TRP A 164 -15.25 13.68 1.53
C TRP A 164 -15.16 15.20 1.38
N ASN A 165 -15.20 15.71 0.15
CA ASN A 165 -15.21 17.15 -0.14
C ASN A 165 -16.61 17.72 -0.40
N ALA A 166 -17.68 16.98 -0.05
CA ALA A 166 -19.06 17.48 -0.11
C ALA A 166 -19.35 18.48 1.02
N THR A 167 -18.55 19.54 1.11
CA THR A 167 -18.64 20.62 2.11
C THR A 167 -19.39 21.84 1.59
N GLU A 168 -19.92 21.78 0.37
CA GLU A 168 -20.72 22.85 -0.21
C GLU A 168 -21.99 23.03 0.61
N GLN A 169 -22.11 24.19 1.23
CA GLN A 169 -23.28 24.59 1.99
C GLN A 169 -23.65 26.00 1.56
N SER A 170 -24.94 26.23 1.30
CA SER A 170 -25.42 27.58 1.00
C SER A 170 -25.26 28.45 2.25
N TYR A 171 -24.48 29.52 2.13
CA TYR A 171 -24.41 30.59 3.10
C TYR A 171 -24.77 31.93 2.43
N PRO A 172 -25.11 32.98 3.20
CA PRO A 172 -25.47 34.28 2.63
C PRO A 172 -24.24 35.00 2.05
N ASP A 173 -23.87 34.70 0.81
CA ASP A 173 -22.66 35.23 0.15
C ASP A 173 -22.65 36.76 -0.02
N ASN A 174 -23.83 37.36 -0.05
CA ASN A 174 -24.02 38.80 -0.24
C ASN A 174 -24.17 39.58 1.07
N THR A 175 -23.99 38.95 2.23
CA THR A 175 -24.11 39.63 3.52
C THR A 175 -22.78 39.65 4.26
N CYS A 176 -22.17 40.83 4.32
CA CYS A 176 -20.98 41.02 5.14
C CYS A 176 -21.30 40.81 6.63
N ILE A 177 -20.34 40.28 7.40
CA ILE A 177 -20.51 40.04 8.85
C ILE A 177 -20.95 41.29 9.60
N HIS A 178 -20.46 42.48 9.22
CA HIS A 178 -20.88 43.73 9.87
C HIS A 178 -22.38 44.03 9.67
N LEU A 179 -22.97 43.63 8.54
CA LEU A 179 -24.41 43.79 8.31
C LEU A 179 -25.23 42.83 9.19
N LEU A 180 -24.73 41.61 9.41
CA LEU A 180 -25.33 40.68 10.38
C LEU A 180 -25.27 41.27 11.79
N PHE A 181 -24.13 41.87 12.15
CA PHE A 181 -23.96 42.56 13.42
C PHE A 181 -24.94 43.73 13.57
N GLU A 182 -25.01 44.64 12.59
CA GLU A 182 -25.94 45.77 12.59
C GLU A 182 -27.42 45.35 12.67
N ASN A 183 -27.79 44.26 11.99
CA ASN A 183 -29.14 43.72 12.08
C ASN A 183 -29.43 43.16 13.48
N GLN A 184 -28.42 42.56 14.13
CA GLN A 184 -28.54 42.10 15.52
C GLN A 184 -28.72 43.28 16.49
N VAL A 185 -27.98 44.39 16.31
CA VAL A 185 -28.17 45.65 17.06
C VAL A 185 -29.60 46.17 16.93
N LYS A 186 -30.13 46.20 15.71
CA LYS A 186 -31.50 46.68 15.46
C LYS A 186 -32.56 45.75 16.06
N SER A 187 -32.32 44.44 16.03
CA SER A 187 -33.29 43.43 16.49
C SER A 187 -33.31 43.27 18.01
N SER A 188 -32.18 43.45 18.70
CA SER A 188 -32.06 43.21 20.14
C SER A 188 -30.98 44.09 20.77
N PRO A 189 -31.20 45.41 20.84
CA PRO A 189 -30.19 46.37 21.30
C PRO A 189 -29.79 46.19 22.77
N GLU A 190 -30.70 45.70 23.61
CA GLU A 190 -30.41 45.46 25.04
C GLU A 190 -29.78 44.08 25.32
N ALA A 191 -29.59 43.25 24.28
CA ALA A 191 -28.94 41.95 24.44
C ALA A 191 -27.44 42.16 24.67
N VAL A 192 -26.86 41.38 25.58
CA VAL A 192 -25.42 41.44 25.89
C VAL A 192 -24.60 40.96 24.69
N ALA A 193 -23.69 41.79 24.19
CA ALA A 193 -22.77 41.48 23.09
C ALA A 193 -21.38 41.11 23.59
N ILE A 194 -20.86 41.83 24.59
CA ILE A 194 -19.50 41.66 25.12
C ILE A 194 -19.54 41.70 26.65
N VAL A 195 -18.88 40.73 27.28
CA VAL A 195 -18.63 40.71 28.73
C VAL A 195 -17.14 40.70 28.97
N HIS A 196 -16.65 41.63 29.79
CA HIS A 196 -15.26 41.66 30.22
C HIS A 196 -15.19 42.05 31.70
N ASN A 197 -14.90 41.04 32.55
CA ASN A 197 -15.01 41.14 34.01
C ASN A 197 -16.41 41.63 34.42
N ASP A 198 -16.48 42.67 35.26
CA ASP A 198 -17.74 43.25 35.74
C ASP A 198 -18.37 44.25 34.76
N ARG A 199 -17.81 44.39 33.55
CA ARG A 199 -18.34 45.28 32.51
C ARG A 199 -19.07 44.49 31.44
N THR A 200 -20.24 45.00 31.07
CA THR A 200 -21.11 44.44 30.04
C THR A 200 -21.43 45.51 29.01
N LEU A 201 -21.26 45.18 27.73
CA LEU A 201 -21.72 46.00 26.60
C LEU A 201 -22.83 45.24 25.88
N THR A 202 -23.92 45.93 25.59
CA THR A 202 -25.01 45.40 24.78
C THR A 202 -24.73 45.65 23.28
N TYR A 203 -25.55 45.08 22.40
CA TYR A 203 -25.46 45.26 20.95
C TYR A 203 -25.74 46.71 20.53
#